data_AF-A0A8B8CHN5-F1
#
_entry.id   AF-A0A8B8CHN5-F1
#
_cell.length_a   1.000
_cell.length_b   1.000
_cell.length_c   1.000
_cell.angle_alpha   90.00
_cell.angle_beta   90.00
_cell.angle_gamma   90.00
#
_symmetry.space_group_name_H-M   'P 1'
#
loop_
_entity.id
_entity.type
_entity.pdbx_description
1 polymer ?
#
loop_
_entity_poly.entity_id
_entity_poly.type
_entity_poly.pdbx_seq_one_letter_code
_entity_poly.pdbx_strand_id
1 'polypeptide(L)'
;MHQDWNPTPDGNKNETGMADLSQVVLTEVNKQGEIDSLVLANSLKEDHQKIVGAIKSLQSLGDIIKAEQYTTKRWELTDEGKDVAANGSHEARVYNAVPTDGIPQAQIMKSVPNAKIGFSKAMQAGWISMDKTCEGGPKVFRKVDSIKDAVQECMMKFASNDSDNIPDNQKADFKKRKLITEVKEVGYRVSKGDNFTLTISKAEVDLTPEMIQSGSWKTKTFKEYNFDALGMPPAAGHLHPLLKVRAQYRQIFLEMGFTEMPTQNFVESCFWNFDSLFQPQQHPARDAHDTFFISEPRVAKEFPMDYLYRVKEIHSQGGYGSQGYKCEWKVEEAEKNILRTHTTANSARMLYQLAQQEEFKPMKFFSIDRVFRNENVDDTHLAEFHQIEGLVADFGLTLGDLMGIIQEFFKKLGITKLRFKPAYNPYTEPSMEIFSYHDGLKKWVEIGNSGIFRPEMLLPMGLPENVSVIAWGLSLERPTMIKYKIDDIRTLIGPKVNLQMVYDNPICLLDN
;
A
#
# COMPACT_ATOMS: atom_id res chain seq x y z
N MET A 1 -14.23 24.79 22.31
CA MET A 1 -15.34 24.35 21.44
C MET A 1 -15.14 22.86 21.16
N HIS A 2 -15.54 22.02 22.10
CA HIS A 2 -15.57 20.56 21.93
C HIS A 2 -17.04 20.20 21.73
N GLN A 3 -17.39 19.72 20.54
CA GLN A 3 -18.69 19.11 20.27
C GLN A 3 -18.53 17.61 20.49
N ASP A 4 -19.08 17.13 21.59
CA ASP A 4 -19.20 15.72 21.89
C ASP A 4 -20.14 15.05 20.89
N TRP A 5 -19.59 14.12 20.14
CA TRP A 5 -20.29 13.29 19.17
C TRP A 5 -20.88 12.08 19.91
N ASN A 6 -22.15 12.20 20.29
CA ASN A 6 -22.94 11.13 20.89
C ASN A 6 -23.58 10.29 19.77
N PRO A 7 -23.27 9.00 19.60
CA PRO A 7 -24.05 8.15 18.72
C PRO A 7 -25.33 7.76 19.47
N THR A 8 -26.48 8.22 18.96
CA THR A 8 -27.79 7.71 19.33
C THR A 8 -27.87 6.21 19.05
N PRO A 9 -28.44 5.38 19.94
CA PRO A 9 -28.74 4.00 19.61
C PRO A 9 -29.79 3.99 18.51
N ASP A 10 -29.43 3.41 17.37
CA ASP A 10 -30.31 3.31 16.22
C ASP A 10 -31.62 2.66 16.67
N GLY A 11 -32.68 3.45 16.54
CA GLY A 11 -34.01 3.09 16.94
C GLY A 11 -34.45 1.85 16.19
N ASN A 12 -34.92 0.89 16.97
CA ASN A 12 -35.79 -0.18 16.57
C ASN A 12 -37.05 0.44 15.90
N LYS A 13 -36.96 0.73 14.61
CA LYS A 13 -38.04 1.26 13.77
C LYS A 13 -38.12 0.40 12.52
N ASN A 14 -38.99 -0.60 12.58
CA ASN A 14 -39.99 -0.96 11.57
C ASN A 14 -40.40 -2.43 11.75
N GLU A 15 -41.15 -2.73 12.81
CA GLU A 15 -41.94 -3.96 12.90
C GLU A 15 -43.41 -3.60 13.11
N THR A 16 -43.99 -2.96 12.11
CA THR A 16 -45.45 -2.87 11.97
C THR A 16 -45.83 -2.97 10.50
N GLY A 17 -46.39 -4.12 10.10
CA GLY A 17 -47.32 -4.20 8.97
C GLY A 17 -46.89 -4.88 7.67
N MET A 18 -45.78 -5.63 7.60
CA MET A 18 -45.56 -6.63 6.54
C MET A 18 -45.40 -7.99 7.19
N ALA A 19 -46.28 -8.95 6.85
CA ALA A 19 -46.05 -10.33 7.24
C ALA A 19 -44.67 -10.75 6.73
N ASP A 20 -43.82 -11.32 7.60
CA ASP A 20 -42.53 -11.89 7.20
C ASP A 20 -42.78 -12.79 5.99
N LEU A 21 -42.25 -12.42 4.83
CA LEU A 21 -42.48 -13.14 3.58
C LEU A 21 -42.02 -14.61 3.72
N SER A 22 -41.07 -14.89 4.60
CA SER A 22 -40.66 -16.25 4.97
C SER A 22 -41.80 -17.02 5.65
N GLN A 23 -42.51 -16.38 6.57
CA GLN A 23 -43.70 -16.93 7.23
C GLN A 23 -44.86 -17.15 6.25
N VAL A 24 -45.04 -16.23 5.30
CA VAL A 24 -46.06 -16.36 4.24
C VAL A 24 -45.74 -17.54 3.32
N VAL A 25 -44.47 -17.68 2.90
CA VAL A 25 -44.00 -18.82 2.10
C VAL A 25 -44.22 -20.13 2.85
N LEU A 26 -43.83 -20.23 4.13
CA LEU A 26 -44.08 -21.43 4.95
C LEU A 26 -45.58 -21.73 5.07
N THR A 27 -46.40 -20.72 5.29
CA THR A 27 -47.86 -20.91 5.41
C THR A 27 -48.47 -21.42 4.11
N GLU A 28 -48.03 -20.90 2.96
CA GLU A 28 -48.58 -21.27 1.66
C GLU A 28 -48.10 -22.65 1.20
N VAL A 29 -46.82 -22.98 1.41
CA VAL A 29 -46.30 -24.35 1.26
C VAL A 29 -47.07 -25.32 2.16
N ASN A 30 -47.43 -24.90 3.38
CA ASN A 30 -48.20 -25.76 4.28
C ASN A 30 -49.60 -26.07 3.74
N LYS A 31 -50.28 -25.08 3.15
CA LYS A 31 -51.63 -25.20 2.60
C LYS A 31 -51.67 -25.96 1.27
N GLN A 32 -50.78 -25.63 0.35
CA GLN A 32 -50.83 -26.13 -1.04
C GLN A 32 -49.91 -27.34 -1.28
N GLY A 33 -49.00 -27.64 -0.36
CA GLY A 33 -48.02 -28.73 -0.47
C GLY A 33 -46.80 -28.35 -1.31
N GLU A 34 -47.03 -27.76 -2.47
CA GLU A 34 -46.03 -27.20 -3.37
C GLU A 34 -46.50 -25.84 -3.89
N ILE A 35 -45.59 -24.86 -3.96
CA ILE A 35 -45.87 -23.53 -4.50
C ILE A 35 -44.87 -23.18 -5.60
N ASP A 36 -45.29 -22.31 -6.50
CA ASP A 36 -44.41 -21.68 -7.48
C ASP A 36 -44.12 -20.24 -7.10
N SER A 37 -42.84 -19.87 -7.02
CA SER A 37 -42.41 -18.53 -6.60
C SER A 37 -42.96 -17.39 -7.49
N LEU A 38 -43.12 -17.60 -8.81
CA LEU A 38 -43.63 -16.59 -9.74
C LEU A 38 -45.14 -16.44 -9.59
N VAL A 39 -45.85 -17.56 -9.41
CA VAL A 39 -47.31 -17.55 -9.14
C VAL A 39 -47.60 -16.88 -7.80
N LEU A 40 -46.79 -17.18 -6.78
CA LEU A 40 -46.93 -16.58 -5.46
C LEU A 40 -46.61 -15.07 -5.47
N ALA A 41 -45.56 -14.65 -6.17
CA ALA A 41 -45.24 -13.22 -6.32
C ALA A 41 -46.41 -12.46 -6.98
N ASN A 42 -47.00 -13.04 -8.03
CA ASN A 42 -48.15 -12.46 -8.72
C ASN A 42 -49.41 -12.42 -7.84
N SER A 43 -49.69 -13.48 -7.07
CA SER A 43 -50.88 -13.54 -6.20
C SER A 43 -50.79 -12.57 -5.02
N LEU A 44 -49.59 -12.36 -4.49
CA LEU A 44 -49.31 -11.42 -3.40
C LEU A 44 -49.10 -9.97 -3.89
N LYS A 45 -48.98 -9.75 -5.21
CA LYS A 45 -48.57 -8.47 -5.81
C LYS A 45 -47.26 -7.93 -5.23
N GLU A 46 -46.31 -8.83 -4.98
CA GLU A 46 -44.98 -8.51 -4.46
C GLU A 46 -43.91 -8.75 -5.52
N ASP A 47 -42.78 -8.06 -5.36
CA ASP A 47 -41.62 -8.27 -6.22
C ASP A 47 -41.11 -9.70 -6.04
N HIS A 48 -40.99 -10.43 -7.16
CA HIS A 48 -40.48 -11.80 -7.18
C HIS A 48 -39.11 -11.94 -6.51
N GLN A 49 -38.24 -10.93 -6.59
CA GLN A 49 -36.93 -10.95 -5.92
C GLN A 49 -37.04 -11.01 -4.39
N LYS A 50 -38.07 -10.40 -3.79
CA LYS A 50 -38.30 -10.50 -2.34
C LYS A 50 -38.73 -11.91 -1.94
N ILE A 51 -39.59 -12.54 -2.74
CA ILE A 51 -40.01 -13.93 -2.53
C ILE A 51 -38.82 -14.88 -2.67
N VAL A 52 -37.97 -14.69 -3.68
CA VAL A 52 -36.72 -15.45 -3.85
C VAL A 52 -35.78 -15.25 -2.66
N GLY A 53 -35.64 -14.02 -2.14
CA GLY A 53 -34.87 -13.74 -0.94
C GLY A 53 -35.37 -14.50 0.29
N ALA A 54 -36.70 -14.54 0.49
CA ALA A 54 -37.32 -15.31 1.57
C ALA A 54 -37.10 -16.82 1.42
N ILE A 55 -37.25 -17.38 0.22
CA ILE A 55 -36.97 -18.80 -0.07
C ILE A 55 -35.52 -19.14 0.25
N LYS A 56 -34.56 -18.33 -0.18
CA LYS A 56 -33.13 -18.56 0.12
C LYS A 56 -32.82 -18.46 1.61
N SER A 57 -33.45 -17.53 2.32
CA SER A 57 -33.34 -17.43 3.77
C SER A 57 -33.82 -18.71 4.46
N LEU A 58 -34.97 -19.24 4.05
CA LEU A 58 -35.51 -20.51 4.56
C LEU A 58 -34.62 -21.72 4.23
N GLN A 59 -34.00 -21.77 3.05
CA GLN A 59 -33.03 -22.80 2.70
C GLN A 59 -31.75 -22.72 3.55
N SER A 60 -31.35 -21.51 3.97
CA SER A 60 -30.15 -21.33 4.82
C SER A 60 -30.34 -21.81 6.26
N LEU A 61 -31.60 -21.97 6.69
CA LEU A 61 -31.97 -22.47 8.02
C LEU A 61 -32.01 -24.02 8.08
N GLY A 62 -31.52 -24.70 7.04
CA GLY A 62 -31.47 -26.15 6.93
C GLY A 62 -32.59 -26.72 6.04
N ASP A 63 -32.93 -28.00 6.22
CA ASP A 63 -33.94 -28.71 5.43
C ASP A 63 -35.40 -28.38 5.83
N ILE A 64 -35.69 -27.09 6.08
CA ILE A 64 -37.05 -26.61 6.37
C ILE A 64 -37.91 -26.68 5.10
N ILE A 65 -37.36 -26.29 3.95
CA ILE A 65 -38.02 -26.35 2.64
C ILE A 65 -37.10 -27.00 1.59
N LYS A 66 -37.68 -27.67 0.60
CA LYS A 66 -36.98 -28.09 -0.63
C LYS A 66 -37.37 -27.11 -1.73
N ALA A 67 -36.39 -26.48 -2.38
CA ALA A 67 -36.65 -25.54 -3.47
C ALA A 67 -35.86 -25.92 -4.73
N GLU A 68 -36.58 -26.29 -5.79
CA GLU A 68 -36.02 -26.64 -7.09
C GLU A 68 -36.10 -25.44 -8.03
N GLN A 69 -34.95 -25.02 -8.55
CA GLN A 69 -34.88 -23.93 -9.50
C GLN A 69 -35.19 -24.43 -10.91
N TYR A 70 -36.08 -23.72 -11.62
CA TYR A 70 -36.32 -23.92 -13.04
C TYR A 70 -36.13 -22.61 -13.81
N THR A 71 -35.95 -22.70 -15.12
CA THR A 71 -35.81 -21.54 -16.00
C THR A 71 -36.72 -21.67 -17.19
N THR A 72 -37.60 -20.69 -17.36
CA THR A 72 -38.40 -20.51 -18.58
C THR A 72 -37.71 -19.46 -19.44
N LYS A 73 -37.76 -19.69 -20.75
CA LYS A 73 -37.21 -18.76 -21.74
C LYS A 73 -38.37 -18.17 -22.50
N ARG A 74 -38.45 -16.85 -22.54
CA ARG A 74 -39.38 -16.14 -23.42
C ARG A 74 -38.63 -15.16 -24.30
N TRP A 75 -39.15 -14.93 -25.49
CA TRP A 75 -38.62 -13.93 -26.40
C TRP A 75 -39.41 -12.65 -26.24
N GLU A 76 -38.70 -11.54 -26.06
CA GLU A 76 -39.30 -10.21 -26.02
C GLU A 76 -38.76 -9.34 -27.14
N LEU A 77 -39.60 -8.41 -27.60
CA LEU A 77 -39.16 -7.36 -28.52
C LEU A 77 -38.29 -6.36 -27.78
N THR A 78 -37.13 -6.06 -28.37
CA THR A 78 -36.35 -4.87 -28.00
C THR A 78 -37.08 -3.60 -28.45
N ASP A 79 -36.64 -2.43 -27.98
CA ASP A 79 -37.22 -1.16 -28.44
C ASP A 79 -37.08 -0.96 -29.95
N GLU A 80 -35.97 -1.43 -30.54
CA GLU A 80 -35.78 -1.45 -32.00
C GLU A 80 -36.72 -2.44 -32.70
N GLY A 81 -36.98 -3.60 -32.10
CA GLY A 81 -37.96 -4.57 -32.60
C GLY A 81 -39.40 -4.05 -32.56
N LYS A 82 -39.77 -3.31 -31.50
CA LYS A 82 -41.07 -2.63 -31.39
C LYS A 82 -41.23 -1.57 -32.48
N ASP A 83 -40.19 -0.78 -32.73
CA ASP A 83 -40.18 0.21 -33.82
C ASP A 83 -40.32 -0.46 -35.19
N VAL A 84 -39.62 -1.58 -35.43
CA VAL A 84 -39.77 -2.36 -36.67
C VAL A 84 -41.17 -2.95 -36.84
N ALA A 85 -41.79 -3.43 -35.75
CA ALA A 85 -43.18 -3.89 -35.79
C ALA A 85 -44.15 -2.78 -36.21
N ALA A 86 -43.98 -1.57 -35.66
CA ALA A 86 -44.87 -0.43 -35.92
C ALA A 86 -44.63 0.22 -37.30
N ASN A 87 -43.36 0.42 -37.67
CA ASN A 87 -42.96 1.32 -38.76
C ASN A 87 -42.26 0.61 -39.93
N GLY A 88 -42.20 -0.73 -39.94
CA GLY A 88 -41.55 -1.52 -40.98
C GLY A 88 -40.07 -1.78 -40.72
N SER A 89 -39.51 -2.79 -41.38
CA SER A 89 -38.09 -3.14 -41.30
C SER A 89 -37.18 -2.09 -41.93
N HIS A 90 -35.92 -2.06 -41.50
CA HIS A 90 -34.94 -1.10 -42.02
C HIS A 90 -34.76 -1.22 -43.53
N GLU A 91 -34.78 -2.43 -44.08
CA GLU A 91 -34.73 -2.71 -45.51
C GLU A 91 -35.97 -2.23 -46.26
N ALA A 92 -37.16 -2.38 -45.69
CA ALA A 92 -38.40 -1.89 -46.29
C ALA A 92 -38.47 -0.36 -46.27
N ARG A 93 -38.01 0.27 -45.17
CA ARG A 93 -37.90 1.73 -45.07
C ARG A 93 -36.93 2.30 -46.09
N VAL A 94 -35.76 1.67 -46.28
CA VAL A 94 -34.81 2.08 -47.32
C VAL A 94 -35.44 1.95 -48.71
N TYR A 95 -36.10 0.83 -49.02
CA TYR A 95 -36.81 0.66 -50.30
C TYR A 95 -37.87 1.75 -50.53
N ASN A 96 -38.71 2.03 -49.53
CA ASN A 96 -39.77 3.03 -49.61
C ASN A 96 -39.23 4.46 -49.74
N ALA A 97 -38.04 4.74 -49.21
CA ALA A 97 -37.38 6.05 -49.31
C ALA A 97 -36.64 6.27 -50.64
N VAL A 98 -36.45 5.24 -51.48
CA VAL A 98 -35.88 5.39 -52.84
C VAL A 98 -36.98 5.80 -53.82
N PRO A 99 -36.95 6.97 -54.47
CA PRO A 99 -37.89 7.36 -55.52
C PRO A 99 -37.65 6.59 -56.83
N THR A 100 -38.62 6.59 -57.74
CA THR A 100 -38.55 5.89 -59.03
C THR A 100 -37.39 6.36 -59.90
N ASP A 101 -37.02 7.64 -59.82
CA ASP A 101 -35.94 8.24 -60.61
C ASP A 101 -34.53 8.04 -59.99
N GLY A 102 -34.47 7.30 -58.88
CA GLY A 102 -33.25 7.01 -58.14
C GLY A 102 -32.81 8.15 -57.22
N ILE A 103 -31.98 7.81 -56.23
CA ILE A 103 -31.48 8.76 -55.23
C ILE A 103 -29.97 8.54 -54.98
N PRO A 104 -29.18 9.60 -54.75
CA PRO A 104 -27.78 9.44 -54.35
C PRO A 104 -27.63 8.63 -53.07
N GLN A 105 -26.64 7.72 -53.03
CA GLN A 105 -26.39 6.87 -51.87
C GLN A 105 -26.12 7.69 -50.59
N ALA A 106 -25.43 8.83 -50.71
CA ALA A 106 -25.15 9.68 -49.56
C ALA A 106 -26.42 10.28 -48.91
N GLN A 107 -27.48 10.45 -49.71
CA GLN A 107 -28.75 11.04 -49.26
C GLN A 107 -29.64 9.99 -48.59
N ILE A 108 -29.73 8.77 -49.14
CA ILE A 108 -30.49 7.68 -48.52
C ILE A 108 -29.90 7.26 -47.16
N MET A 109 -28.57 7.35 -47.01
CA MET A 109 -27.88 7.05 -45.76
C MET A 109 -28.20 8.03 -44.62
N LYS A 110 -28.77 9.19 -44.94
CA LYS A 110 -29.18 10.22 -43.97
C LYS A 110 -30.71 10.31 -43.78
N SER A 111 -31.49 9.71 -44.67
CA SER A 111 -32.95 9.90 -44.70
C SER A 111 -33.73 8.91 -43.85
N VAL A 112 -33.15 7.76 -43.48
CA VAL A 112 -33.81 6.76 -42.65
C VAL A 112 -32.94 6.31 -41.46
N PRO A 113 -33.53 6.07 -40.27
CA PRO A 113 -32.81 5.46 -39.15
C PRO A 113 -32.22 4.10 -39.55
N ASN A 114 -31.01 3.80 -39.06
CA ASN A 114 -30.29 2.55 -39.38
C ASN A 114 -30.14 2.24 -40.89
N ALA A 115 -30.10 3.29 -41.73
CA ALA A 115 -29.99 3.19 -43.20
C ALA A 115 -28.87 2.28 -43.68
N LYS A 116 -27.72 2.24 -43.00
CA LYS A 116 -26.59 1.38 -43.38
C LYS A 116 -26.95 -0.11 -43.34
N ILE A 117 -27.71 -0.53 -42.32
CA ILE A 117 -28.15 -1.92 -42.13
C ILE A 117 -29.26 -2.22 -43.14
N GLY A 118 -30.25 -1.33 -43.24
CA GLY A 118 -31.36 -1.45 -44.19
C GLY A 118 -30.90 -1.52 -45.65
N PHE A 119 -29.90 -0.70 -46.03
CA PHE A 119 -29.34 -0.67 -47.38
C PHE A 119 -28.65 -1.98 -47.76
N SER A 120 -27.81 -2.51 -46.86
CA SER A 120 -27.14 -3.80 -47.07
C SER A 120 -28.14 -4.95 -47.23
N LYS A 121 -29.19 -4.98 -46.40
CA LYS A 121 -30.23 -6.01 -46.44
C LYS A 121 -31.17 -5.88 -47.64
N ALA A 122 -31.55 -4.66 -48.02
CA ALA A 122 -32.34 -4.41 -49.22
C ALA A 122 -31.57 -4.79 -50.50
N MET A 123 -30.24 -4.58 -50.54
CA MET A 123 -29.37 -5.07 -51.63
C MET A 123 -29.30 -6.61 -51.65
N GLN A 124 -29.11 -7.25 -50.49
CA GLN A 124 -29.08 -8.73 -50.38
C GLN A 124 -30.41 -9.38 -50.78
N ALA A 125 -31.54 -8.76 -50.43
CA ALA A 125 -32.87 -9.20 -50.81
C ALA A 125 -33.22 -8.90 -52.29
N GLY A 126 -32.35 -8.18 -52.99
CA GLY A 126 -32.55 -7.80 -54.39
C GLY A 126 -33.65 -6.76 -54.62
N TRP A 127 -34.02 -5.99 -53.60
CA TRP A 127 -35.07 -4.97 -53.68
C TRP A 127 -34.60 -3.67 -54.32
N ILE A 128 -33.32 -3.35 -54.14
CA ILE A 128 -32.66 -2.18 -54.68
C ILE A 128 -31.43 -2.57 -55.50
N SER A 129 -31.02 -1.71 -56.41
CA SER A 129 -29.81 -1.83 -57.23
C SER A 129 -29.01 -0.53 -57.17
N MET A 130 -27.71 -0.60 -57.46
CA MET A 130 -26.82 0.55 -57.39
C MET A 130 -26.04 0.70 -58.68
N ASP A 131 -26.08 1.90 -59.24
CA ASP A 131 -25.25 2.30 -60.38
C ASP A 131 -24.10 3.19 -59.89
N LYS A 132 -22.87 2.79 -60.20
CA LYS A 132 -21.63 3.49 -59.80
C LYS A 132 -21.12 4.45 -60.88
N THR A 133 -21.74 4.48 -62.05
CA THR A 133 -21.25 5.20 -63.24
C THR A 133 -21.88 6.59 -63.43
N CYS A 134 -22.82 6.97 -62.58
CA CYS A 134 -23.50 8.28 -62.66
C CYS A 134 -22.58 9.45 -62.25
N GLU A 135 -22.63 10.56 -63.00
CA GLU A 135 -22.03 11.84 -62.60
C GLU A 135 -22.68 12.32 -61.29
N GLY A 136 -21.85 12.54 -60.26
CA GLY A 136 -22.29 12.90 -58.89
C GLY A 136 -22.19 11.77 -57.85
N GLY A 137 -21.68 10.60 -58.22
CA GLY A 137 -21.44 9.46 -57.31
C GLY A 137 -22.51 8.36 -57.40
N PRO A 138 -22.40 7.28 -56.59
CA PRO A 138 -23.28 6.12 -56.71
C PRO A 138 -24.75 6.47 -56.46
N LYS A 139 -25.63 6.07 -57.39
CA LYS A 139 -27.09 6.23 -57.29
C LYS A 139 -27.78 4.88 -57.05
N VAL A 140 -28.86 4.92 -56.28
CA VAL A 140 -29.63 3.75 -55.86
C VAL A 140 -31.00 3.78 -56.52
N PHE A 141 -31.42 2.68 -57.12
CA PHE A 141 -32.72 2.51 -57.80
C PHE A 141 -33.49 1.33 -57.20
N ARG A 142 -34.82 1.39 -57.25
CA ARG A 142 -35.66 0.21 -56.97
C ARG A 142 -35.51 -0.80 -58.10
N LYS A 143 -35.34 -2.07 -57.75
CA LYS A 143 -35.23 -3.18 -58.72
C LYS A 143 -36.56 -3.90 -58.93
N VAL A 144 -37.47 -3.79 -57.98
CA VAL A 144 -38.81 -4.39 -57.98
C VAL A 144 -39.85 -3.31 -57.72
N ASP A 145 -41.10 -3.50 -58.17
CA ASP A 145 -42.18 -2.52 -58.02
C ASP A 145 -42.86 -2.59 -56.64
N SER A 146 -42.84 -3.76 -56.00
CA SER A 146 -43.41 -3.97 -54.66
C SER A 146 -42.57 -4.96 -53.85
N ILE A 147 -42.56 -4.80 -52.53
CA ILE A 147 -41.87 -5.69 -51.58
C ILE A 147 -42.86 -6.29 -50.58
N LYS A 148 -42.50 -7.44 -50.01
CA LYS A 148 -43.19 -8.02 -48.85
C LYS A 148 -42.26 -7.97 -47.64
N ASP A 149 -42.64 -7.21 -46.62
CA ASP A 149 -41.85 -7.07 -45.40
C ASP A 149 -42.11 -8.23 -44.42
N ALA A 150 -41.52 -9.38 -44.72
CA ALA A 150 -41.61 -10.56 -43.86
C ALA A 150 -41.04 -10.32 -42.46
N VAL A 151 -40.10 -9.38 -42.30
CA VAL A 151 -39.47 -9.07 -41.01
C VAL A 151 -40.44 -8.31 -40.12
N GLN A 152 -41.15 -7.31 -40.67
CA GLN A 152 -42.22 -6.62 -39.96
C GLN A 152 -43.36 -7.57 -39.58
N GLU A 153 -43.80 -8.45 -40.49
CA GLU A 153 -44.82 -9.47 -40.19
C GLU A 153 -44.41 -10.38 -39.02
N CYS A 154 -43.15 -10.80 -38.97
CA CYS A 154 -42.61 -11.56 -37.85
C CYS A 154 -42.55 -10.75 -36.55
N MET A 155 -42.15 -9.48 -36.59
CA MET A 155 -42.10 -8.62 -35.39
C MET A 155 -43.52 -8.33 -34.85
N MET A 156 -44.52 -8.18 -35.72
CA MET A 156 -45.92 -8.06 -35.30
C MET A 156 -46.42 -9.31 -34.57
N LYS A 157 -46.02 -10.52 -35.02
CA LYS A 157 -46.33 -11.78 -34.33
C LYS A 157 -45.70 -11.88 -32.94
N PHE A 158 -44.47 -11.38 -32.76
CA PHE A 158 -43.87 -11.24 -31.43
C PHE A 158 -44.65 -10.24 -30.55
N ALA A 159 -45.16 -9.14 -31.12
CA ALA A 159 -45.94 -8.14 -30.38
C ALA A 159 -47.32 -8.68 -29.94
N SER A 160 -47.91 -9.61 -30.69
CA SER A 160 -49.18 -10.26 -30.38
C SER A 160 -49.05 -11.56 -29.58
N ASN A 161 -47.87 -11.86 -29.02
CA ASN A 161 -47.58 -13.11 -28.28
C ASN A 161 -47.78 -14.42 -29.07
N ASP A 162 -47.77 -14.39 -30.41
CA ASP A 162 -47.83 -15.58 -31.29
C ASP A 162 -46.43 -15.90 -31.86
N SER A 163 -45.45 -16.00 -30.96
CA SER A 163 -44.03 -16.16 -31.32
C SER A 163 -43.57 -17.62 -31.49
N ASP A 164 -44.42 -18.57 -31.11
CA ASP A 164 -44.10 -20.00 -31.16
C ASP A 164 -44.05 -20.55 -32.58
N ASN A 165 -44.81 -19.94 -33.50
CA ASN A 165 -44.86 -20.32 -34.92
C ASN A 165 -43.72 -19.73 -35.77
N ILE A 166 -42.74 -19.04 -35.16
CA ILE A 166 -41.58 -18.49 -35.87
C ILE A 166 -40.40 -19.48 -35.79
N PRO A 167 -39.86 -19.95 -36.94
CA PRO A 167 -38.74 -20.89 -36.97
C PRO A 167 -37.47 -20.39 -36.23
N ASP A 168 -36.74 -21.31 -35.60
CA ASP A 168 -35.54 -20.99 -34.80
C ASP A 168 -34.42 -20.29 -35.59
N ASN A 169 -34.29 -20.60 -36.89
CA ASN A 169 -33.35 -19.92 -37.76
C ASN A 169 -33.67 -18.42 -37.93
N GLN A 170 -34.95 -18.05 -37.97
CA GLN A 170 -35.39 -16.65 -38.02
C GLN A 170 -35.20 -15.98 -36.66
N LYS A 171 -35.53 -16.66 -35.55
CA LYS A 171 -35.24 -16.17 -34.18
C LYS A 171 -33.75 -15.87 -33.99
N ALA A 172 -32.87 -16.73 -34.51
CA ALA A 172 -31.43 -16.52 -34.46
C ALA A 172 -30.96 -15.30 -35.28
N ASP A 173 -31.53 -15.06 -36.47
CA ASP A 173 -31.25 -13.85 -37.26
C ASP A 173 -31.76 -12.59 -36.55
N PHE A 174 -32.99 -12.60 -36.04
CA PHE A 174 -33.59 -11.46 -35.33
C PHE A 174 -32.84 -11.12 -34.04
N LYS A 175 -32.31 -12.12 -33.31
CA LYS A 175 -31.43 -11.90 -32.15
C LYS A 175 -30.11 -11.25 -32.58
N LYS A 176 -29.48 -11.72 -33.66
CA LYS A 176 -28.25 -11.09 -34.21
C LYS A 176 -28.49 -9.65 -34.66
N ARG A 177 -29.68 -9.38 -35.19
CA ARG A 177 -30.15 -8.04 -35.59
C ARG A 177 -30.59 -7.17 -34.42
N LYS A 178 -30.50 -7.66 -33.18
CA LYS A 178 -30.96 -6.97 -31.96
C LYS A 178 -32.43 -6.56 -31.98
N LEU A 179 -33.28 -7.25 -32.74
CA LEU A 179 -34.72 -6.97 -32.79
C LEU A 179 -35.47 -7.67 -31.65
N ILE A 180 -35.03 -8.87 -31.27
CA ILE A 180 -35.57 -9.62 -30.14
C ILE A 180 -34.47 -9.91 -29.13
N THR A 181 -34.86 -10.08 -27.87
CA THR A 181 -34.00 -10.54 -26.78
C THR A 181 -34.61 -11.75 -26.09
N GLU A 182 -33.75 -12.64 -25.59
CA GLU A 182 -34.16 -13.82 -24.82
C GLU A 182 -34.18 -13.43 -23.35
N VAL A 183 -35.36 -13.35 -22.76
CA VAL A 183 -35.54 -13.10 -21.32
C VAL A 183 -35.66 -14.46 -20.63
N LYS A 184 -34.75 -14.70 -19.69
CA LYS A 184 -34.79 -15.88 -18.82
C LYS A 184 -35.53 -15.50 -17.55
N GLU A 185 -36.70 -16.08 -17.34
CA GLU A 185 -37.37 -16.03 -16.05
C GLU A 185 -36.96 -17.26 -15.25
N VAL A 186 -36.42 -17.01 -14.06
CA VAL A 186 -36.00 -18.07 -13.14
C VAL A 186 -37.05 -18.17 -12.07
N GLY A 187 -37.68 -19.33 -11.93
CA GLY A 187 -38.64 -19.62 -10.86
C GLY A 187 -38.09 -20.69 -9.92
N TYR A 188 -38.68 -20.78 -8.74
CA TYR A 188 -38.47 -21.85 -7.77
C TYR A 188 -39.80 -22.57 -7.52
N ARG A 189 -39.75 -23.91 -7.58
CA ARG A 189 -40.79 -24.78 -7.01
C ARG A 189 -40.40 -25.12 -5.59
N VAL A 190 -41.25 -24.77 -4.64
CA VAL A 190 -40.96 -24.91 -3.21
C VAL A 190 -41.93 -25.90 -2.60
N SER A 191 -41.40 -26.94 -1.97
CA SER A 191 -42.14 -27.96 -1.25
C SER A 191 -41.64 -28.09 0.19
N LYS A 192 -42.36 -28.88 1.01
CA LYS A 192 -41.96 -29.18 2.38
C LYS A 192 -40.60 -29.92 2.41
N GLY A 193 -39.69 -29.44 3.26
CA GLY A 193 -38.46 -30.15 3.60
C GLY A 193 -38.69 -31.16 4.72
N ASP A 194 -37.63 -31.90 5.09
CA ASP A 194 -37.74 -32.99 6.06
C ASP A 194 -37.94 -32.46 7.50
N ASN A 195 -37.49 -31.22 7.77
CA ASN A 195 -37.65 -30.52 9.06
C ASN A 195 -38.63 -29.34 8.95
N PHE A 196 -39.69 -29.48 8.14
CA PHE A 196 -40.66 -28.41 7.92
C PHE A 196 -41.34 -27.95 9.23
N THR A 197 -41.20 -26.67 9.55
CA THR A 197 -41.82 -26.02 10.72
C THR A 197 -42.49 -24.72 10.31
N LEU A 198 -43.56 -24.35 11.02
CA LEU A 198 -44.25 -23.07 10.85
C LEU A 198 -43.64 -21.95 11.70
N THR A 199 -42.71 -22.25 12.60
CA THR A 199 -42.12 -21.26 13.50
C THR A 199 -40.61 -21.30 13.37
N ILE A 200 -40.03 -20.18 12.93
CA ILE A 200 -38.58 -20.03 12.79
C ILE A 200 -38.02 -19.59 14.16
N SER A 201 -37.43 -20.51 14.91
CA SER A 201 -36.64 -20.15 16.08
C SER A 201 -35.26 -19.67 15.64
N LYS A 202 -34.99 -18.36 15.73
CA LYS A 202 -33.63 -17.84 15.53
C LYS A 202 -32.76 -18.26 16.72
N ALA A 203 -31.61 -18.85 16.45
CA ALA A 203 -30.62 -19.12 17.48
C ALA A 203 -30.06 -17.80 18.03
N GLU A 204 -29.88 -17.71 19.35
CA GLU A 204 -29.28 -16.54 19.99
C GLU A 204 -27.79 -16.45 19.66
N VAL A 205 -27.27 -15.24 19.51
CA VAL A 205 -25.86 -15.01 19.12
C VAL A 205 -24.95 -14.98 20.35
N ASP A 206 -25.36 -14.24 21.38
CA ASP A 206 -24.55 -14.00 22.57
C ASP A 206 -25.34 -14.31 23.85
N LEU A 207 -24.61 -14.68 24.91
CA LEU A 207 -25.16 -14.84 26.24
C LEU A 207 -25.28 -13.47 26.92
N THR A 208 -26.49 -13.06 27.28
CA THR A 208 -26.70 -11.77 27.97
C THR A 208 -26.82 -11.91 29.49
N PRO A 209 -26.53 -10.86 30.26
CA PRO A 209 -26.73 -10.86 31.72
C PRO A 209 -28.16 -11.23 32.15
N GLU A 210 -29.18 -10.81 31.41
CA GLU A 210 -30.60 -11.07 31.69
C GLU A 210 -30.95 -12.55 31.45
N MET A 211 -30.36 -13.17 30.43
CA MET A 211 -30.52 -14.60 30.20
C MET A 211 -29.96 -15.41 31.37
N ILE A 212 -28.79 -15.01 31.89
CA ILE A 212 -28.16 -15.62 33.06
C ILE A 212 -29.07 -15.49 34.29
N GLN A 213 -29.60 -14.29 34.55
CA GLN A 213 -30.48 -14.03 35.70
C GLN A 213 -31.81 -14.79 35.62
N SER A 214 -32.42 -14.86 34.44
CA SER A 214 -33.72 -15.54 34.21
C SER A 214 -33.60 -17.06 34.05
N GLY A 215 -32.40 -17.58 33.81
CA GLY A 215 -32.17 -18.99 33.48
C GLY A 215 -32.61 -19.41 32.08
N SER A 216 -33.04 -18.46 31.24
CA SER A 216 -33.54 -18.73 29.88
C SER A 216 -32.48 -19.27 28.91
N TRP A 217 -31.19 -19.07 29.20
CA TRP A 217 -30.09 -19.64 28.41
C TRP A 217 -30.08 -21.18 28.40
N LYS A 218 -30.69 -21.84 29.39
CA LYS A 218 -30.73 -23.31 29.49
C LYS A 218 -31.62 -23.96 28.43
N THR A 219 -32.60 -23.23 27.91
CA THR A 219 -33.61 -23.75 26.98
C THR A 219 -33.50 -23.16 25.57
N LYS A 220 -32.72 -22.08 25.40
CA LYS A 220 -32.47 -21.48 24.08
C LYS A 220 -31.32 -22.15 23.36
N THR A 221 -31.38 -22.14 22.03
CA THR A 221 -30.31 -22.63 21.16
C THR A 221 -29.42 -21.45 20.75
N PHE A 222 -28.10 -21.62 20.83
CA PHE A 222 -27.13 -20.59 20.45
C PHE A 222 -26.49 -20.92 19.11
N LYS A 223 -26.13 -19.90 18.35
CA LYS A 223 -25.33 -20.06 17.15
C LYS A 223 -23.94 -20.56 17.54
N GLU A 224 -23.45 -21.58 16.85
CA GLU A 224 -22.10 -22.09 17.09
C GLU A 224 -21.05 -21.00 16.80
N TYR A 225 -20.08 -20.87 17.70
CA TYR A 225 -18.97 -19.94 17.52
C TYR A 225 -18.00 -20.51 16.49
N ASN A 226 -17.64 -19.70 15.48
CA ASN A 226 -16.67 -20.11 14.48
C ASN A 226 -15.24 -19.97 15.04
N PHE A 227 -14.69 -21.07 15.55
CA PHE A 227 -13.31 -21.12 16.06
C PHE A 227 -12.24 -21.07 14.97
N ASP A 228 -12.61 -21.20 13.69
CA ASP A 228 -11.67 -21.09 12.56
C ASP A 228 -11.44 -19.64 12.13
N ALA A 229 -12.23 -18.69 12.64
CA ALA A 229 -12.06 -17.26 12.36
C ALA A 229 -11.06 -16.61 13.33
N LEU A 230 -10.25 -15.69 12.82
CA LEU A 230 -9.42 -14.84 13.67
C LEU A 230 -10.33 -13.93 14.51
N GLY A 231 -10.02 -13.84 15.81
CA GLY A 231 -10.69 -12.90 16.72
C GLY A 231 -10.36 -11.44 16.36
N MET A 232 -11.16 -10.51 16.88
CA MET A 232 -10.91 -9.09 16.71
C MET A 232 -9.67 -8.68 17.53
N PRO A 233 -8.62 -8.12 16.89
CA PRO A 233 -7.45 -7.67 17.63
C PRO A 233 -7.83 -6.49 18.55
N PRO A 234 -7.34 -6.48 19.81
CA PRO A 234 -7.64 -5.39 20.73
C PRO A 234 -6.95 -4.09 20.27
N ALA A 235 -7.59 -2.95 20.55
CA ALA A 235 -6.95 -1.65 20.36
C ALA A 235 -5.77 -1.50 21.34
N ALA A 236 -4.56 -1.28 20.81
CA ALA A 236 -3.34 -1.17 21.59
C ALA A 236 -2.48 0.02 21.11
N GLY A 237 -1.55 0.46 21.96
CA GLY A 237 -0.52 1.41 21.56
C GLY A 237 0.58 0.71 20.76
N HIS A 238 1.16 1.40 19.77
CA HIS A 238 2.21 0.84 18.91
C HIS A 238 3.46 1.71 18.95
N LEU A 239 4.64 1.06 18.97
CA LEU A 239 5.94 1.71 18.87
C LEU A 239 6.48 1.60 17.45
N HIS A 240 7.08 2.68 16.96
CA HIS A 240 7.68 2.70 15.63
C HIS A 240 8.81 1.64 15.51
N PRO A 241 8.86 0.83 14.44
CA PRO A 241 9.84 -0.24 14.27
C PRO A 241 11.30 0.23 14.42
N LEU A 242 11.66 1.33 13.77
CA LEU A 242 12.99 1.96 13.90
C LEU A 242 13.34 2.29 15.36
N LEU A 243 12.38 2.78 16.16
CA LEU A 243 12.61 3.15 17.55
C LEU A 243 12.71 1.92 18.46
N LYS A 244 12.00 0.83 18.13
CA LYS A 244 12.19 -0.47 18.80
C LYS A 244 13.62 -0.97 18.58
N VAL A 245 14.13 -0.88 17.36
CA VAL A 245 15.51 -1.24 17.04
C VAL A 245 16.50 -0.29 17.72
N ARG A 246 16.23 1.03 17.74
CA ARG A 246 17.05 2.01 18.49
C ARG A 246 17.21 1.61 19.95
N ALA A 247 16.11 1.22 20.61
CA ALA A 247 16.12 0.78 22.00
C ALA A 247 16.98 -0.49 22.19
N GLN A 248 16.92 -1.44 21.25
CA GLN A 248 17.76 -2.64 21.26
C GLN A 248 19.26 -2.29 21.17
N TYR A 249 19.64 -1.46 20.19
CA TYR A 249 21.04 -1.03 20.04
C TYR A 249 21.55 -0.30 21.27
N ARG A 250 20.73 0.61 21.82
CA ARG A 250 21.03 1.33 23.06
C ARG A 250 21.28 0.36 24.22
N GLN A 251 20.43 -0.66 24.36
CA GLN A 251 20.59 -1.67 25.41
C GLN A 251 21.89 -2.47 25.25
N ILE A 252 22.28 -2.86 24.04
CA ILE A 252 23.53 -3.58 23.77
C ILE A 252 24.75 -2.75 24.20
N PHE A 253 24.78 -1.45 23.88
CA PHE A 253 25.85 -0.57 24.34
C PHE A 253 25.94 -0.50 25.87
N LEU A 254 24.79 -0.35 26.55
CA LEU A 254 24.73 -0.31 28.01
C LEU A 254 25.25 -1.62 28.64
N GLU A 255 24.87 -2.77 28.08
CA GLU A 255 25.37 -4.09 28.52
C GLU A 255 26.87 -4.26 28.30
N MET A 256 27.44 -3.61 27.28
CA MET A 256 28.88 -3.61 27.00
C MET A 256 29.66 -2.57 27.82
N GLY A 257 28.98 -1.84 28.71
CA GLY A 257 29.56 -0.83 29.60
C GLY A 257 29.84 0.51 28.93
N PHE A 258 29.14 0.84 27.84
CA PHE A 258 29.25 2.14 27.18
C PHE A 258 28.33 3.17 27.83
N THR A 259 28.79 4.42 27.88
CA THR A 259 28.03 5.57 28.38
C THR A 259 27.43 6.35 27.20
N GLU A 260 26.15 6.72 27.30
CA GLU A 260 25.46 7.47 26.25
C GLU A 260 25.93 8.93 26.24
N MET A 261 26.40 9.41 25.09
CA MET A 261 26.84 10.79 24.89
C MET A 261 25.64 11.72 24.62
N PRO A 262 25.67 12.97 25.10
CA PRO A 262 24.69 13.96 24.71
C PRO A 262 24.88 14.38 23.25
N THR A 263 23.79 14.44 22.50
CA THR A 263 23.76 14.79 21.06
C THR A 263 22.76 15.89 20.75
N GLN A 264 22.48 16.77 21.71
CA GLN A 264 21.40 17.78 21.67
C GLN A 264 21.78 19.00 20.81
N ASN A 265 22.27 18.76 19.60
CA ASN A 265 22.78 19.74 18.65
C ASN A 265 22.63 19.20 17.21
N PHE A 266 21.57 19.60 16.49
CA PHE A 266 21.47 19.31 15.05
C PHE A 266 22.32 20.25 14.22
N VAL A 267 22.39 21.52 14.63
CA VAL A 267 23.33 22.49 14.08
C VAL A 267 24.68 22.28 14.74
N GLU A 268 25.72 22.19 13.92
CA GLU A 268 27.11 22.07 14.35
C GLU A 268 27.98 23.04 13.55
N SER A 269 29.10 23.50 14.13
CA SER A 269 30.08 24.27 13.39
C SER A 269 30.95 23.37 12.51
N CYS A 270 31.39 23.88 11.37
CA CYS A 270 32.38 23.21 10.52
C CYS A 270 33.64 22.83 11.30
N PHE A 271 34.02 23.64 12.30
CA PHE A 271 35.11 23.31 13.21
C PHE A 271 34.90 21.94 13.88
N TRP A 272 33.80 21.74 14.60
CA TRP A 272 33.58 20.49 15.32
C TRP A 272 33.22 19.33 14.39
N ASN A 273 32.48 19.60 13.31
CA ASN A 273 32.07 18.54 12.39
C ASN A 273 33.19 18.08 11.46
N PHE A 274 34.18 18.92 11.13
CA PHE A 274 35.23 18.55 10.17
C PHE A 274 36.64 18.82 10.70
N ASP A 275 36.95 20.06 11.04
CA ASP A 275 38.34 20.46 11.32
C ASP A 275 38.90 19.77 12.58
N SER A 276 38.10 19.62 13.62
CA SER A 276 38.46 18.96 14.88
C SER A 276 38.70 17.45 14.72
N LEU A 277 38.22 16.87 13.62
CA LEU A 277 38.46 15.48 13.24
C LEU A 277 39.71 15.33 12.38
N PHE A 278 40.47 16.41 12.12
CA PHE A 278 41.57 16.39 11.17
C PHE A 278 41.12 16.12 9.71
N GLN A 279 39.88 16.46 9.36
CA GLN A 279 39.41 16.43 7.98
C GLN A 279 39.73 17.76 7.27
N PRO A 280 40.39 17.76 6.10
CA PRO A 280 40.90 18.99 5.49
C PRO A 280 39.76 19.90 4.97
N GLN A 281 40.00 21.21 4.93
CA GLN A 281 38.99 22.21 4.51
C GLN A 281 38.53 22.09 3.06
N GLN A 282 39.34 21.47 2.22
CA GLN A 282 39.12 21.26 0.80
C GLN A 282 38.62 19.84 0.48
N HIS A 283 38.16 19.13 1.51
CA HIS A 283 37.54 17.81 1.34
C HIS A 283 36.17 17.93 0.65
N PRO A 284 35.87 17.12 -0.39
CA PRO A 284 34.61 17.21 -1.15
C PRO A 284 33.35 17.14 -0.28
N ALA A 285 33.35 16.29 0.76
CA ALA A 285 32.21 16.20 1.69
C ALA A 285 31.82 17.53 2.39
N ARG A 286 32.67 18.57 2.34
CA ARG A 286 32.37 19.92 2.86
C ARG A 286 31.67 20.80 1.82
N ASP A 287 31.53 20.35 0.58
CA ASP A 287 30.87 21.11 -0.47
C ASP A 287 29.37 21.20 -0.20
N ALA A 288 28.75 22.28 -0.69
CA ALA A 288 27.31 22.50 -0.56
C ALA A 288 26.46 21.43 -1.26
N HIS A 289 27.07 20.65 -2.17
CA HIS A 289 26.45 19.50 -2.79
C HIS A 289 26.29 18.30 -1.84
N ASP A 290 27.12 18.19 -0.79
CA ASP A 290 27.08 17.06 0.16
C ASP A 290 26.58 17.49 1.56
N THR A 291 26.73 18.76 1.92
CA THR A 291 26.42 19.28 3.26
C THR A 291 25.39 20.40 3.24
N PHE A 292 24.42 20.35 4.16
CA PHE A 292 23.47 21.44 4.38
C PHE A 292 24.09 22.55 5.24
N PHE A 293 24.41 23.68 4.61
CA PHE A 293 24.85 24.89 5.30
C PHE A 293 23.68 25.68 5.89
N ILE A 294 23.89 26.28 7.06
CA ILE A 294 22.88 27.07 7.75
C ILE A 294 22.89 28.51 7.24
N SER A 295 21.72 29.03 6.89
CA SER A 295 21.54 30.44 6.57
C SER A 295 21.49 31.31 7.82
N GLU A 296 20.75 30.88 8.85
CA GLU A 296 20.61 31.55 10.15
C GLU A 296 20.45 30.51 11.28
N PRO A 297 21.30 30.50 12.32
CA PRO A 297 22.52 31.30 12.49
C PRO A 297 23.67 30.81 11.59
N ARG A 298 24.19 31.67 10.69
CA ARG A 298 25.22 31.30 9.70
C ARG A 298 26.56 30.89 10.30
N VAL A 299 26.98 31.57 11.36
CA VAL A 299 28.29 31.41 11.97
C VAL A 299 28.16 31.07 13.44
N ALA A 300 28.98 30.16 13.93
CA ALA A 300 29.16 29.91 15.35
C ALA A 300 29.99 31.05 15.98
N LYS A 301 29.67 31.39 17.23
CA LYS A 301 30.25 32.54 17.93
C LYS A 301 31.27 32.16 19.01
N GLU A 302 31.27 30.90 19.43
CA GLU A 302 32.03 30.43 20.58
C GLU A 302 32.84 29.20 20.22
N PHE A 303 34.15 29.28 20.45
CA PHE A 303 35.10 28.19 20.25
C PHE A 303 36.12 28.18 21.38
N PRO A 304 36.66 27.00 21.74
CA PRO A 304 37.88 26.93 22.53
C PRO A 304 39.05 27.43 21.66
N MET A 305 39.34 28.73 21.74
CA MET A 305 40.29 29.39 20.84
C MET A 305 41.68 28.75 20.86
N ASP A 306 42.17 28.35 22.04
CA ASP A 306 43.47 27.67 22.16
C ASP A 306 43.49 26.33 21.41
N TYR A 307 42.40 25.57 21.48
CA TYR A 307 42.27 24.32 20.72
C TYR A 307 42.16 24.60 19.22
N LEU A 308 41.37 25.59 18.82
CA LEU A 308 41.24 26.01 17.42
C LEU A 308 42.59 26.37 16.81
N TYR A 309 43.45 27.10 17.53
CA TYR A 309 44.77 27.45 17.03
C TYR A 309 45.70 26.25 16.91
N ARG A 310 45.66 25.29 17.85
CA ARG A 310 46.40 24.03 17.71
C ARG A 310 45.92 23.21 16.51
N VAL A 311 44.60 23.18 16.26
CA VAL A 311 44.01 22.55 15.05
C VAL A 311 44.48 23.26 13.79
N LYS A 312 44.48 24.59 13.76
CA LYS A 312 45.01 25.36 12.62
C LYS A 312 46.47 25.01 12.32
N GLU A 313 47.30 24.92 13.36
CA GLU A 313 48.73 24.60 13.24
C GLU A 313 48.94 23.18 12.70
N ILE A 314 48.35 22.16 13.31
CA ILE A 314 48.51 20.75 12.88
C ILE A 314 48.00 20.53 11.45
N HIS A 315 46.90 21.18 11.05
CA HIS A 315 46.38 21.09 9.68
C HIS A 315 47.31 21.72 8.66
N SER A 316 47.88 22.89 8.97
CA SER A 316 48.64 23.67 8.00
C SER A 316 50.12 23.30 7.96
N GLN A 317 50.79 23.27 9.10
CA GLN A 317 52.24 23.11 9.23
C GLN A 317 52.65 21.70 9.67
N GLY A 318 51.71 20.93 10.21
CA GLY A 318 52.00 19.64 10.84
C GLY A 318 52.40 19.82 12.31
N GLY A 319 52.86 18.73 12.92
CA GLY A 319 53.09 18.63 14.36
C GLY A 319 52.86 17.20 14.85
N TYR A 320 53.30 16.90 16.07
CA TYR A 320 53.11 15.58 16.68
C TYR A 320 53.58 14.39 15.81
N GLY A 321 54.65 14.57 15.03
CA GLY A 321 55.17 13.57 14.09
C GLY A 321 54.51 13.55 12.71
N SER A 322 53.42 14.31 12.51
CA SER A 322 52.75 14.48 11.22
C SER A 322 53.26 15.69 10.43
N GLN A 323 53.13 15.64 9.11
CA GLN A 323 53.48 16.74 8.22
C GLN A 323 52.31 17.71 7.94
N GLY A 324 51.14 17.44 8.51
CA GLY A 324 49.91 18.19 8.21
C GLY A 324 49.49 18.05 6.74
N TYR A 325 48.51 18.86 6.33
CA TYR A 325 48.04 18.93 4.94
C TYR A 325 48.82 19.91 4.07
N LYS A 326 49.73 20.70 4.66
CA LYS A 326 50.55 21.71 3.96
C LYS A 326 49.71 22.70 3.15
N CYS A 327 48.58 23.10 3.72
CA CYS A 327 47.67 24.06 3.10
C CYS A 327 47.34 25.21 4.06
N GLU A 328 46.88 26.32 3.50
CA GLU A 328 46.33 27.42 4.30
C GLU A 328 45.03 26.97 4.97
N TRP A 329 44.94 27.14 6.30
CA TRP A 329 43.73 26.85 7.07
C TRP A 329 43.05 28.16 7.48
N LYS A 330 41.78 28.31 7.10
CA LYS A 330 40.98 29.53 7.22
C LYS A 330 39.99 29.43 8.36
N VAL A 331 40.00 30.40 9.28
CA VAL A 331 39.11 30.41 10.45
C VAL A 331 37.66 30.57 10.01
N GLU A 332 37.44 31.39 8.99
CA GLU A 332 36.13 31.73 8.44
C GLU A 332 35.40 30.49 7.89
N GLU A 333 36.14 29.47 7.43
CA GLU A 333 35.57 28.20 6.97
C GLU A 333 35.13 27.30 8.14
N ALA A 334 35.84 27.37 9.27
CA ALA A 334 35.53 26.61 10.48
C ALA A 334 34.34 27.22 11.25
N GLU A 335 34.13 28.53 11.12
CA GLU A 335 33.03 29.26 11.76
C GLU A 335 31.65 28.97 11.17
N LYS A 336 31.57 28.53 9.91
CA LYS A 336 30.30 28.24 9.24
C LYS A 336 29.52 27.15 9.98
N ASN A 337 28.24 27.40 10.21
CA ASN A 337 27.32 26.41 10.76
C ASN A 337 26.72 25.55 9.65
N ILE A 338 26.53 24.28 9.96
CA ILE A 338 25.93 23.26 9.11
C ILE A 338 24.92 22.44 9.93
N LEU A 339 24.07 21.68 9.26
CA LEU A 339 23.46 20.51 9.90
C LEU A 339 24.52 19.41 9.99
N ARG A 340 24.68 18.81 11.17
CA ARG A 340 25.71 17.78 11.39
C ARG A 340 25.58 16.64 10.38
N THR A 341 26.69 16.24 9.78
CA THR A 341 26.72 15.21 8.72
C THR A 341 26.93 13.80 9.27
N HIS A 342 27.44 13.71 10.49
CA HIS A 342 27.71 12.47 11.21
C HIS A 342 27.81 12.73 12.72
N THR A 343 27.58 11.70 13.53
CA THR A 343 27.66 11.79 15.01
C THR A 343 29.08 11.96 15.54
N THR A 344 30.10 11.76 14.70
CA THR A 344 31.53 11.87 15.06
C THR A 344 31.91 13.27 15.54
N ALA A 345 31.16 14.29 15.17
CA ALA A 345 31.31 15.64 15.73
C ALA A 345 31.07 15.66 17.26
N ASN A 346 30.07 14.90 17.74
CA ASN A 346 29.77 14.79 19.16
C ASN A 346 30.85 13.98 19.88
N SER A 347 31.39 12.95 19.23
CA SER A 347 32.55 12.20 19.70
C SER A 347 33.78 13.11 19.90
N ALA A 348 34.05 14.02 18.96
CA ALA A 348 35.13 15.00 19.09
C ALA A 348 34.92 15.92 20.30
N ARG A 349 33.69 16.40 20.50
CA ARG A 349 33.35 17.23 21.68
C ARG A 349 33.58 16.47 22.99
N MET A 350 33.15 15.21 23.06
CA MET A 350 33.32 14.37 24.25
C MET A 350 34.78 14.03 24.51
N LEU A 351 35.56 13.71 23.47
CA LEU A 351 37.00 13.46 23.60
C LEU A 351 37.77 14.71 24.01
N TYR A 352 37.41 15.88 23.47
CA TYR A 352 37.99 17.15 23.90
C TYR A 352 37.70 17.43 25.38
N GLN A 353 36.46 17.21 25.84
CA GLN A 353 36.11 17.34 27.26
C GLN A 353 36.88 16.34 28.14
N LEU A 354 37.03 15.10 27.70
CA LEU A 354 37.83 14.08 28.39
C LEU A 354 39.29 14.51 28.51
N ALA A 355 39.83 15.15 27.48
CA ALA A 355 41.20 15.66 27.46
C ALA A 355 41.43 16.84 28.42
N GLN A 356 40.38 17.55 28.84
CA GLN A 356 40.51 18.68 29.78
C GLN A 356 40.45 18.25 31.25
N GLN A 357 40.29 16.95 31.53
CA GLN A 357 40.31 16.45 32.91
C GLN A 357 41.73 16.48 33.48
N GLU A 358 41.87 16.67 34.80
CA GLU A 358 43.18 16.68 35.47
C GLU A 358 43.95 15.37 35.25
N GLU A 359 43.22 14.25 35.25
CA GLU A 359 43.75 12.92 34.96
C GLU A 359 42.89 12.24 33.90
N PHE A 360 43.53 11.64 32.89
CA PHE A 360 42.83 10.84 31.89
C PHE A 360 42.26 9.56 32.54
N LYS A 361 40.99 9.30 32.26
CA LYS A 361 40.30 8.06 32.64
C LYS A 361 39.82 7.34 31.40
N PRO A 362 40.08 6.03 31.25
CA PRO A 362 39.55 5.26 30.15
C PRO A 362 38.02 5.30 30.12
N MET A 363 37.45 5.53 28.94
CA MET A 363 36.02 5.71 28.77
C MET A 363 35.50 5.00 27.53
N LYS A 364 34.27 4.51 27.61
CA LYS A 364 33.50 3.93 26.51
C LYS A 364 32.27 4.79 26.28
N PHE A 365 32.10 5.30 25.07
CA PHE A 365 31.02 6.22 24.73
C PHE A 365 30.24 5.74 23.52
N PHE A 366 28.93 5.96 23.52
CA PHE A 366 28.10 5.71 22.35
C PHE A 366 27.06 6.80 22.14
N SER A 367 26.55 6.91 20.91
CA SER A 367 25.38 7.72 20.61
C SER A 367 24.55 7.11 19.51
N ILE A 368 23.25 7.41 19.50
CA ILE A 368 22.36 7.06 18.41
C ILE A 368 21.50 8.28 18.11
N ASP A 369 21.80 8.96 17.01
CA ASP A 369 21.07 10.18 16.68
C ASP A 369 21.05 10.51 15.19
N ARG A 370 20.18 11.43 14.81
CA ARG A 370 19.92 11.82 13.43
C ARG A 370 21.03 12.68 12.85
N VAL A 371 21.40 12.42 11.61
CA VAL A 371 22.40 13.16 10.84
C VAL A 371 21.81 13.57 9.49
N PHE A 372 22.40 14.57 8.86
CA PHE A 372 21.85 15.22 7.67
C PHE A 372 22.89 15.27 6.56
N ARG A 373 22.53 14.82 5.36
CA ARG A 373 23.39 14.85 4.17
C ARG A 373 22.60 15.35 2.98
N ASN A 374 23.20 16.24 2.19
CA ASN A 374 22.55 16.81 1.02
C ASN A 374 22.63 15.84 -0.18
N GLU A 375 22.30 14.58 0.05
CA GLU A 375 22.27 13.54 -0.98
C GLU A 375 20.88 13.48 -1.63
N ASN A 376 20.84 13.07 -2.91
CA ASN A 376 19.57 12.86 -3.59
C ASN A 376 18.80 11.72 -2.92
N VAL A 377 17.54 11.97 -2.56
CA VAL A 377 16.68 10.97 -1.91
C VAL A 377 16.26 9.90 -2.93
N ASP A 378 16.58 8.64 -2.63
CA ASP A 378 16.16 7.47 -3.40
C ASP A 378 15.56 6.39 -2.49
N ASP A 379 15.45 5.16 -2.96
CA ASP A 379 14.92 4.00 -2.22
C ASP A 379 15.88 3.46 -1.14
N THR A 380 17.15 3.89 -1.18
CA THR A 380 18.25 3.46 -0.31
C THR A 380 18.89 4.59 0.51
N HIS A 381 18.75 5.85 0.09
CA HIS A 381 19.34 7.03 0.71
C HIS A 381 18.27 8.05 1.09
N LEU A 382 18.39 8.59 2.30
CA LEU A 382 17.59 9.70 2.79
C LEU A 382 18.50 10.91 3.08
N ALA A 383 17.95 12.11 2.92
CA ALA A 383 18.64 13.34 3.32
C ALA A 383 18.83 13.46 4.84
N GLU A 384 18.02 12.74 5.62
CA GLU A 384 18.17 12.59 7.06
C GLU A 384 18.00 11.12 7.48
N PHE A 385 18.89 10.62 8.33
CA PHE A 385 18.85 9.24 8.84
C PHE A 385 19.56 9.16 10.19
N HIS A 386 19.46 8.05 10.91
CA HIS A 386 20.08 7.89 12.22
C HIS A 386 21.41 7.14 12.11
N GLN A 387 22.44 7.76 12.66
CA GLN A 387 23.75 7.15 12.81
C GLN A 387 23.93 6.66 14.25
N ILE A 388 24.44 5.43 14.35
CA ILE A 388 24.90 4.81 15.58
C ILE A 388 26.41 4.91 15.58
N GLU A 389 27.00 5.35 16.69
CA GLU A 389 28.44 5.42 16.84
C GLU A 389 28.86 4.97 18.23
N GLY A 390 29.91 4.17 18.30
CA GLY A 390 30.57 3.73 19.52
C GLY A 390 32.06 4.06 19.45
N LEU A 391 32.65 4.46 20.58
CA LEU A 391 34.09 4.67 20.72
C LEU A 391 34.60 4.22 22.08
N VAL A 392 35.87 3.83 22.11
CA VAL A 392 36.60 3.48 23.34
C VAL A 392 37.91 4.24 23.34
N ALA A 393 38.14 5.00 24.41
CA ALA A 393 39.39 5.69 24.68
C ALA A 393 40.10 4.98 25.84
N ASP A 394 41.27 4.42 25.58
CA ASP A 394 42.08 3.71 26.57
C ASP A 394 43.56 3.72 26.15
N PHE A 395 44.43 3.25 27.04
CA PHE A 395 45.86 3.15 26.80
C PHE A 395 46.18 1.97 25.87
N GLY A 396 46.92 2.25 24.79
CA GLY A 396 47.52 1.21 23.94
C GLY A 396 46.54 0.29 23.21
N LEU A 397 45.35 0.76 22.86
CA LEU A 397 44.38 0.02 22.04
C LEU A 397 44.95 -0.25 20.65
N THR A 398 44.68 -1.46 20.17
CA THR A 398 45.14 -1.97 18.88
C THR A 398 43.98 -2.20 17.93
N LEU A 399 44.31 -2.51 16.67
CA LEU A 399 43.33 -2.93 15.69
C LEU A 399 42.59 -4.21 16.12
N GLY A 400 43.26 -5.09 16.86
CA GLY A 400 42.67 -6.32 17.39
C GLY A 400 41.58 -6.05 18.41
N ASP A 401 41.77 -5.03 19.26
CA ASP A 401 40.76 -4.62 20.25
C ASP A 401 39.51 -4.07 19.57
N LEU A 402 39.68 -3.26 18.52
CA LEU A 402 38.58 -2.77 17.68
C LEU A 402 37.80 -3.92 17.04
N MET A 403 38.50 -4.88 16.42
CA MET A 403 37.86 -6.05 15.83
C MET A 403 37.12 -6.90 16.88
N GLY A 404 37.70 -7.09 18.07
CA GLY A 404 37.10 -7.85 19.16
C GLY A 404 35.81 -7.20 19.69
N ILE A 405 35.83 -5.88 19.90
CA ILE A 405 34.64 -5.14 20.35
C ILE A 405 33.53 -5.20 19.30
N ILE A 406 33.87 -5.00 18.01
CA ILE A 406 32.90 -5.09 16.92
C ILE A 406 32.29 -6.50 16.83
N GLN A 407 33.11 -7.55 16.99
CA GLN A 407 32.64 -8.94 16.99
C GLN A 407 31.65 -9.19 18.13
N GLU A 408 31.95 -8.75 19.35
CA GLU A 408 31.05 -8.93 20.49
C GLU A 408 29.76 -8.12 20.34
N PHE A 409 29.87 -6.88 19.82
CA PHE A 409 28.72 -6.02 19.53
C PHE A 409 27.74 -6.67 18.54
N PHE A 410 28.25 -7.15 17.40
CA PHE A 410 27.41 -7.80 16.39
C PHE A 410 26.94 -9.19 16.79
N LYS A 411 27.69 -9.91 17.62
CA LYS A 411 27.25 -11.19 18.20
C LYS A 411 26.00 -11.00 19.06
N LYS A 412 25.91 -9.93 19.86
CA LYS A 412 24.69 -9.56 20.61
C LYS A 412 23.50 -9.19 19.70
N LEU A 413 23.75 -8.86 18.43
CA LEU A 413 22.73 -8.66 17.40
C LEU A 413 22.39 -9.95 16.62
N GLY A 414 22.98 -11.09 16.98
CA GLY A 414 22.82 -12.37 16.26
C GLY A 414 23.65 -12.49 14.98
N ILE A 415 24.59 -11.56 14.75
CA ILE A 415 25.43 -11.54 13.54
C ILE A 415 26.82 -12.10 13.88
N THR A 416 27.12 -13.28 13.34
CA THR A 416 28.38 -14.01 13.63
C THR A 416 29.34 -14.07 12.45
N LYS A 417 28.85 -13.97 11.22
CA LYS A 417 29.66 -14.05 9.99
C LYS A 417 30.19 -12.66 9.62
N LEU A 418 31.29 -12.25 10.23
CA LEU A 418 31.92 -10.94 9.98
C LEU A 418 33.19 -11.04 9.14
N ARG A 419 33.43 -10.02 8.31
CA ARG A 419 34.69 -9.76 7.61
C ARG A 419 35.04 -8.29 7.70
N PHE A 420 36.33 -8.00 7.76
CA PHE A 420 36.87 -6.65 7.80
C PHE A 420 37.67 -6.40 6.52
N LYS A 421 37.47 -5.22 5.93
CA LYS A 421 38.16 -4.80 4.71
C LYS A 421 38.84 -3.46 4.98
N PRO A 422 40.14 -3.29 4.66
CA PRO A 422 40.81 -1.99 4.78
C PRO A 422 40.05 -0.89 4.04
N ALA A 423 39.94 0.26 4.68
CA ALA A 423 39.22 1.42 4.16
C ALA A 423 40.02 2.70 4.39
N TYR A 424 39.43 3.84 4.05
CA TYR A 424 40.00 5.15 4.33
C TYR A 424 38.92 6.03 4.96
N ASN A 425 39.21 6.58 6.14
CA ASN A 425 38.52 7.76 6.65
C ASN A 425 39.57 8.83 7.01
N PRO A 426 39.33 10.12 6.73
CA PRO A 426 40.31 11.19 6.99
C PRO A 426 40.79 11.24 8.45
N TYR A 427 39.92 10.87 9.39
CA TYR A 427 40.14 10.98 10.82
C TYR A 427 40.59 9.68 11.49
N THR A 428 40.82 8.60 10.73
CA THR A 428 41.30 7.33 11.29
C THR A 428 42.48 6.75 10.53
N GLU A 429 43.44 6.16 11.25
CA GLU A 429 44.51 5.34 10.68
C GLU A 429 44.95 4.30 11.73
N PRO A 430 44.79 2.99 11.48
CA PRO A 430 44.11 2.34 10.34
C PRO A 430 42.58 2.46 10.36
N SER A 431 41.95 2.23 9.20
CA SER A 431 40.48 2.16 9.01
C SER A 431 40.03 0.82 8.42
N MET A 432 38.80 0.40 8.72
CA MET A 432 38.18 -0.78 8.12
C MET A 432 36.68 -0.62 7.92
N GLU A 433 36.17 -1.16 6.82
CA GLU A 433 34.76 -1.46 6.60
C GLU A 433 34.41 -2.82 7.23
N ILE A 434 33.18 -2.93 7.73
CA ILE A 434 32.65 -4.12 8.39
C ILE A 434 31.60 -4.75 7.45
N PHE A 435 31.80 -6.02 7.09
CA PHE A 435 30.89 -6.77 6.24
C PHE A 435 30.28 -7.95 6.99
N SER A 436 29.01 -8.25 6.72
CA SER A 436 28.33 -9.46 7.17
C SER A 436 27.73 -10.24 6.00
N TYR A 437 27.76 -11.56 6.10
CA TYR A 437 27.12 -12.43 5.10
C TYR A 437 25.62 -12.52 5.35
N HIS A 438 24.83 -12.01 4.40
CA HIS A 438 23.38 -12.04 4.50
C HIS A 438 22.83 -13.33 3.84
N ASP A 439 22.28 -14.26 4.65
CA ASP A 439 21.84 -15.57 4.16
C ASP A 439 20.71 -15.49 3.11
N GLY A 440 19.79 -14.52 3.23
CA GLY A 440 18.73 -14.29 2.23
C GLY A 440 19.21 -13.76 0.86
N LEU A 441 20.23 -12.89 0.84
CA LEU A 441 20.78 -12.27 -0.37
C LEU A 441 22.00 -13.04 -0.91
N LYS A 442 22.49 -14.03 -0.16
CA LYS A 442 23.66 -14.87 -0.47
C LYS A 442 24.91 -14.05 -0.86
N LYS A 443 25.12 -12.91 -0.20
CA LYS A 443 26.24 -12.00 -0.46
C LYS A 443 26.74 -11.34 0.82
N TRP A 444 27.99 -10.89 0.80
CA TRP A 444 28.55 -10.00 1.82
C TRP A 444 27.98 -8.60 1.63
N VAL A 445 27.42 -8.04 2.69
CA VAL A 445 26.82 -6.71 2.73
C VAL A 445 27.59 -5.88 3.74
N GLU A 446 27.91 -4.64 3.38
CA GLU A 446 28.50 -3.67 4.30
C GLU A 446 27.47 -3.31 5.38
N ILE A 447 27.89 -3.39 6.64
CA ILE A 447 27.05 -3.14 7.82
C ILE A 447 27.61 -2.05 8.75
N GLY A 448 28.78 -1.50 8.44
CA GLY A 448 29.38 -0.43 9.23
C GLY A 448 30.80 -0.09 8.78
N ASN A 449 31.35 0.95 9.39
CA ASN A 449 32.70 1.43 9.16
C ASN A 449 33.37 1.73 10.51
N SER A 450 34.68 1.58 10.61
CA SER A 450 35.44 1.78 11.83
C SER A 450 36.89 2.17 11.60
N GLY A 451 37.58 2.57 12.66
CA GLY A 451 39.01 2.82 12.63
C GLY A 451 39.55 3.29 13.97
N ILE A 452 40.85 3.55 13.98
CA ILE A 452 41.56 4.14 15.13
C ILE A 452 41.75 5.62 14.86
N PHE A 453 41.27 6.50 15.73
CA PHE A 453 41.40 7.95 15.51
C PHE A 453 42.86 8.36 15.43
N ARG A 454 43.13 9.27 14.50
CA ARG A 454 44.46 9.77 14.20
C ARG A 454 45.08 10.55 15.36
N PRO A 455 46.39 10.45 15.60
CA PRO A 455 47.08 11.31 16.58
C PRO A 455 46.90 12.81 16.27
N GLU A 456 46.82 13.20 15.00
CA GLU A 456 46.60 14.59 14.59
C GLU A 456 45.20 15.12 14.95
N MET A 457 44.25 14.23 15.24
CA MET A 457 42.96 14.59 15.81
C MET A 457 43.05 14.66 17.34
N LEU A 458 43.66 13.66 17.99
CA LEU A 458 43.61 13.48 19.45
C LEU A 458 44.60 14.37 20.22
N LEU A 459 45.84 14.49 19.76
CA LEU A 459 46.90 15.19 20.48
C LEU A 459 46.66 16.71 20.60
N PRO A 460 46.15 17.41 19.57
CA PRO A 460 45.75 18.81 19.72
C PRO A 460 44.63 19.03 20.74
N MET A 461 43.78 18.02 21.01
CA MET A 461 42.77 18.12 22.08
C MET A 461 43.42 18.16 23.47
N GLY A 462 44.63 17.62 23.62
CA GLY A 462 45.35 17.48 24.88
C GLY A 462 45.34 16.06 25.46
N LEU A 463 44.90 15.05 24.69
CA LEU A 463 44.99 13.66 25.15
C LEU A 463 46.46 13.21 25.26
N PRO A 464 46.81 12.39 26.28
CA PRO A 464 48.17 11.86 26.42
C PRO A 464 48.61 11.00 25.22
N GLU A 465 49.90 11.02 24.87
CA GLU A 465 50.44 10.29 23.71
C GLU A 465 50.26 8.76 23.77
N ASN A 466 50.17 8.19 24.98
CA ASN A 466 49.94 6.76 25.19
C ASN A 466 48.45 6.37 25.17
N VAL A 467 47.55 7.34 25.00
CA VAL A 467 46.11 7.11 24.83
C VAL A 467 45.79 6.98 23.35
N SER A 468 44.96 6.01 23.06
CA SER A 468 44.45 5.70 21.72
C SER A 468 42.94 5.58 21.77
N VAL A 469 42.28 5.91 20.68
CA VAL A 469 40.82 5.86 20.61
C VAL A 469 40.40 5.06 19.39
N ILE A 470 39.61 4.02 19.60
CA ILE A 470 39.03 3.19 18.55
C ILE A 470 37.54 3.52 18.45
N ALA A 471 37.01 3.61 17.22
CA ALA A 471 35.63 3.96 17.00
C ALA A 471 35.02 3.18 15.83
N TRP A 472 33.71 2.99 15.86
CA TRP A 472 32.93 2.41 14.77
C TRP A 472 31.55 3.06 14.69
N GLY A 473 30.95 3.00 13.51
CA GLY A 473 29.61 3.48 13.29
C GLY A 473 28.86 2.72 12.19
N LEU A 474 27.54 2.81 12.26
CA LEU A 474 26.63 2.23 11.27
C LEU A 474 25.32 3.03 11.23
N SER A 475 24.55 2.87 10.16
CA SER A 475 23.18 3.39 10.09
C SER A 475 22.23 2.49 10.89
N LEU A 476 21.20 3.09 11.51
CA LEU A 476 20.12 2.36 12.18
C LEU A 476 19.10 1.79 11.17
N GLU A 477 18.89 2.50 10.06
CA GLU A 477 17.89 2.19 9.04
C GLU A 477 18.20 0.89 8.32
N ARG A 478 19.45 0.71 7.85
CA ARG A 478 19.81 -0.46 7.04
C ARG A 478 19.62 -1.80 7.77
N PRO A 479 20.06 -1.96 9.04
CA PRO A 479 19.74 -3.16 9.83
C PRO A 479 18.23 -3.32 10.07
N THR A 480 17.51 -2.23 10.29
CA THR A 480 16.06 -2.25 10.50
C THR A 480 15.31 -2.74 9.26
N MET A 481 15.70 -2.25 8.08
CA MET A 481 15.15 -2.67 6.79
C MET A 481 15.39 -4.16 6.54
N ILE A 482 16.60 -4.65 6.82
CA ILE A 482 16.92 -6.08 6.71
C ILE A 482 16.08 -6.92 7.69
N LYS A 483 15.99 -6.51 8.96
CA LYS A 483 15.26 -7.24 10.01
C LYS A 483 13.77 -7.36 9.70
N TYR A 484 13.17 -6.28 9.19
CA TYR A 484 11.73 -6.22 8.89
C TYR A 484 11.38 -6.45 7.43
N LYS A 485 12.36 -6.81 6.58
CA LYS A 485 12.19 -7.07 5.13
C LYS A 485 11.51 -5.90 4.41
N ILE A 486 12.03 -4.69 4.66
CA ILE A 486 11.56 -3.45 4.03
C ILE A 486 12.53 -3.10 2.91
N ASP A 487 12.00 -2.98 1.68
CA ASP A 487 12.82 -2.71 0.49
C ASP A 487 13.05 -1.21 0.23
N ASP A 488 12.15 -0.33 0.70
CA ASP A 488 12.22 1.12 0.48
C ASP A 488 12.30 1.88 1.81
N ILE A 489 13.42 2.56 2.04
CA ILE A 489 13.69 3.30 3.28
C ILE A 489 12.66 4.41 3.57
N ARG A 490 12.03 4.97 2.53
CA ARG A 490 11.02 6.04 2.64
C ARG A 490 9.69 5.55 3.20
N THR A 491 9.47 4.23 3.16
CA THR A 491 8.30 3.60 3.81
C THR A 491 8.53 3.33 5.29
N LEU A 492 9.80 3.35 5.73
CA LEU A 492 10.20 3.20 7.12
C LEU A 492 10.22 4.53 7.87
N ILE A 493 10.66 5.63 7.24
CA ILE A 493 10.82 6.94 7.90
C ILE A 493 10.07 8.04 7.13
N GLY A 494 9.37 8.88 7.88
CA GLY A 494 8.77 10.12 7.38
C GLY A 494 7.24 10.09 7.37
N PRO A 495 6.60 11.16 6.86
CA PRO A 495 5.14 11.30 6.89
C PRO A 495 4.41 10.27 6.00
N LYS A 496 5.14 9.56 5.13
CA LYS A 496 4.60 8.51 4.24
C LYS A 496 4.71 7.10 4.83
N VAL A 497 5.08 6.98 6.12
CA VAL A 497 5.16 5.69 6.80
C VAL A 497 3.84 4.93 6.71
N ASN A 498 3.90 3.64 6.40
CA ASN A 498 2.73 2.78 6.41
C ASN A 498 2.34 2.46 7.86
N LEU A 499 1.25 3.03 8.36
CA LEU A 499 0.80 2.79 9.74
C LEU A 499 0.38 1.33 9.97
N GLN A 500 -0.16 0.65 8.97
CA GLN A 500 -0.52 -0.77 9.09
C GLN A 500 0.73 -1.61 9.38
N MET A 501 1.84 -1.31 8.71
CA MET A 501 3.14 -1.92 9.01
C MET A 501 3.57 -1.65 10.46
N VAL A 502 3.33 -0.45 11.01
CA VAL A 502 3.65 -0.15 12.42
C VAL A 502 2.79 -0.97 13.38
N TYR A 503 1.52 -1.18 13.05
CA TYR A 503 0.57 -1.95 13.87
C TYR A 503 0.88 -3.43 13.90
N ASP A 504 1.18 -4.01 12.74
CA ASP A 504 1.43 -5.43 12.56
C ASP A 504 2.84 -5.84 13.01
N ASN A 505 3.75 -4.88 13.14
CA ASN A 505 5.14 -5.18 13.41
C ASN A 505 5.33 -5.79 14.81
N PRO A 506 5.96 -6.98 14.91
CA PRO A 506 6.17 -7.64 16.18
C PRO A 506 7.06 -6.80 17.11
N ILE A 507 7.08 -7.18 18.38
CA ILE A 507 8.05 -6.63 19.34
C ILE A 507 9.45 -7.00 18.84
N CYS A 508 10.36 -6.03 18.84
CA CYS A 508 11.77 -6.29 18.54
C CYS A 508 12.37 -7.03 19.73
N LEU A 509 12.28 -8.36 19.72
CA LEU A 509 12.95 -9.19 20.72
C LEU A 509 14.38 -9.50 20.24
N LEU A 510 15.25 -9.73 21.22
CA LEU A 510 16.50 -10.45 21.00
C LEU A 510 16.09 -11.87 20.60
N ASP A 511 16.32 -12.23 19.34
CA ASP A 511 16.33 -13.64 18.95
C ASP A 511 17.60 -14.22 19.60
N ASN A 512 17.46 -14.66 20.86
CA ASN A 512 18.51 -15.34 21.59
C ASN A 512 18.78 -16.73 21.00
#